data_AF-A0AAV9F5U6-F1
#
_entry.id   AF-A0AAV9F5U6-F1
#
_cell.length_a   1.000
_cell.length_b   1.000
_cell.length_c   1.000
_cell.angle_alpha   90.00
_cell.angle_beta   90.00
_cell.angle_gamma   90.00
#
_symmetry.space_group_name_H-M   'P 1'
#
loop_
_entity.id
_entity.type
_entity.pdbx_description
1 polymer ?
#
loop_
_entity_poly.entity_id
_entity_poly.type
_entity_poly.pdbx_seq_one_letter_code
_entity_poly.pdbx_strand_id
1 'polypeptide(L)'
;MSRWWVDLGLAEQLKYTRDRVVEYFFGTIGWLYQPQLSSFREGLTKVNGLITTIDDTYDLYGSMDELVLFTDAVNRWELNAPQNLPEYLKVLISALFKTVEEISHEILNKKGVDISSYLKKGWADLCNSFLLEAKWYHSGYTPTLEEYLNNAWISISNPVILIHTYFYVIEEISTDEALDGLVNYNGIIRWSSIIIRLTNDLAGALEVRALNI
;
A
#
# COMPACT_ATOMS: atom_id res chain seq x y z
N MET A 1 10.32 -3.27 14.46
CA MET A 1 8.89 -3.31 14.07
C MET A 1 7.96 -2.77 15.15
N SER A 2 7.77 -3.44 16.29
CA SER A 2 6.84 -2.94 17.33
C SER A 2 7.16 -1.54 17.83
N ARG A 3 8.44 -1.20 18.03
CA ARG A 3 8.84 0.17 18.41
C ARG A 3 8.50 1.21 17.34
N TRP A 4 8.78 0.93 16.07
CA TRP A 4 8.42 1.82 14.95
C TRP A 4 6.91 2.06 14.86
N TRP A 5 6.10 1.01 15.05
CA TRP A 5 4.64 1.10 15.03
C TRP A 5 4.10 2.00 16.15
N VAL A 6 4.68 1.88 17.35
CA VAL A 6 4.35 2.72 18.50
C VAL A 6 4.85 4.16 18.30
N ASP A 7 6.08 4.35 17.82
CA ASP A 7 6.70 5.67 17.61
C ASP A 7 5.95 6.52 16.58
N LEU A 8 5.22 5.90 15.65
CA LEU A 8 4.37 6.60 14.69
C LEU A 8 2.99 7.01 15.25
N GLY A 9 2.69 6.67 16.51
CA GLY A 9 1.39 6.95 17.13
C GLY A 9 0.22 6.14 16.57
N LEU A 10 0.48 5.22 15.62
CA LEU A 10 -0.55 4.43 14.95
C LEU A 10 -1.29 3.52 15.93
N ALA A 11 -0.58 2.89 16.86
CA ALA A 11 -1.17 2.00 17.86
C ALA A 11 -2.13 2.72 18.82
N GLU A 12 -1.86 3.99 19.16
CA GLU A 12 -2.67 4.75 20.12
C GLU A 12 -3.86 5.45 19.46
N GLN A 13 -3.67 5.97 18.24
CA GLN A 13 -4.67 6.77 17.54
C GLN A 13 -5.55 5.98 16.57
N LEU A 14 -5.06 4.87 16.02
CA LEU A 14 -5.78 4.05 15.02
C LEU A 14 -6.27 2.74 15.62
N LYS A 15 -7.01 2.82 16.73
CA LYS A 15 -7.56 1.66 17.45
C LYS A 15 -8.55 0.82 16.64
N TYR A 16 -9.02 1.35 15.50
CA TYR A 16 -9.91 0.64 14.58
C TYR A 16 -9.17 -0.30 13.62
N THR A 17 -7.85 -0.16 13.49
CA THR A 17 -7.05 -0.93 12.54
C THR A 17 -6.67 -2.29 13.12
N ARG A 18 -6.56 -3.28 12.23
CA ARG A 18 -6.12 -4.63 12.58
C ARG A 18 -4.66 -4.58 13.03
N ASP A 19 -4.38 -4.75 14.32
CA ASP A 19 -3.00 -4.89 14.82
C ASP A 19 -2.45 -6.28 14.46
N ARG A 20 -1.94 -6.40 13.23
CA ARG A 20 -1.44 -7.66 12.63
C ARG A 20 0.02 -7.57 12.22
N VAL A 21 0.83 -6.88 13.02
CA VAL A 21 2.27 -6.67 12.76
C VAL A 21 3.01 -8.00 12.58
N VAL A 22 2.58 -9.06 13.27
CA VAL A 22 3.17 -10.41 13.15
C VAL A 22 2.83 -11.05 11.81
N GLU A 23 1.57 -10.96 11.35
CA GLU A 23 1.13 -11.48 10.06
C GLU A 23 1.78 -10.74 8.90
N TYR A 24 1.96 -9.41 9.01
CA TYR A 24 2.68 -8.63 7.99
C TYR A 24 4.13 -9.11 7.86
N PHE A 25 4.81 -9.29 8.99
CA PHE A 25 6.18 -9.79 9.02
C PHE A 25 6.28 -11.23 8.50
N PHE A 26 5.32 -12.09 8.86
CA PHE A 26 5.25 -13.47 8.40
C PHE A 26 5.04 -13.56 6.88
N GLY A 27 4.14 -12.72 6.34
CA GLY A 27 3.93 -12.59 4.89
C GLY A 27 5.22 -12.18 4.17
N THR A 28 5.95 -11.19 4.70
CA THR A 28 7.23 -10.75 4.15
C THR A 28 8.30 -11.84 4.18
N ILE A 29 8.37 -12.67 5.22
CA ILE A 29 9.27 -13.84 5.27
C ILE A 29 8.90 -14.86 4.19
N GLY A 30 7.61 -15.11 3.98
CA GLY A 30 7.13 -16.03 2.95
C GLY A 30 7.53 -15.60 1.53
N TRP A 31 7.75 -14.31 1.31
CA TRP A 31 8.21 -13.76 0.04
C TRP A 31 9.72 -13.91 -0.15
N LEU A 32 10.54 -13.41 0.80
CA LEU A 32 12.00 -13.53 0.75
C LEU A 32 12.58 -13.77 2.15
N TYR A 33 12.90 -15.03 2.43
CA TYR A 33 13.41 -15.46 3.73
C TYR A 33 14.93 -15.28 3.91
N GLN A 34 15.68 -14.99 2.84
CA GLN A 34 17.15 -15.02 2.85
C GLN A 34 17.73 -14.04 3.88
N PRO A 35 18.59 -14.47 4.83
CA PRO A 35 19.04 -13.65 5.95
C PRO A 35 19.63 -12.29 5.56
N GLN A 36 20.38 -12.24 4.45
CA GLN A 36 21.02 -11.04 3.90
C GLN A 36 20.04 -9.92 3.49
N LEU A 37 18.75 -10.25 3.30
CA LEU A 37 17.69 -9.31 2.96
C LEU A 37 16.99 -8.74 4.21
N SER A 38 17.74 -8.48 5.29
CA SER A 38 17.16 -7.96 6.54
C SER A 38 16.52 -6.58 6.39
N SER A 39 17.17 -5.65 5.67
CA SER A 39 16.61 -4.31 5.41
C SER A 39 15.35 -4.38 4.56
N PHE A 40 15.33 -5.27 3.57
CA PHE A 40 14.11 -5.56 2.80
C PHE A 40 12.98 -6.02 3.71
N ARG A 41 13.23 -6.99 4.61
CA ARG A 41 12.18 -7.49 5.50
C ARG A 41 11.65 -6.41 6.44
N GLU A 42 12.54 -5.60 7.01
CA GLU A 42 12.14 -4.49 7.87
C GLU A 42 11.31 -3.46 7.09
N GLY A 43 11.82 -2.98 5.96
CA GLY A 43 11.14 -2.00 5.11
C GLY A 43 9.79 -2.49 4.60
N LEU A 44 9.72 -3.72 4.08
CA LEU A 44 8.48 -4.25 3.54
C LEU A 44 7.44 -4.55 4.63
N THR A 45 7.86 -4.90 5.85
CA THR A 45 6.92 -5.02 6.96
C THR A 45 6.27 -3.67 7.28
N LYS A 46 7.04 -2.57 7.22
CA LYS A 46 6.49 -1.21 7.38
C LYS A 46 5.47 -0.88 6.29
N VAL A 47 5.82 -1.19 5.04
CA VAL A 47 4.96 -1.02 3.86
C VAL A 47 3.65 -1.79 4.01
N ASN A 48 3.71 -3.08 4.36
CA ASN A 48 2.53 -3.92 4.58
C ASN A 48 1.65 -3.38 5.71
N GLY A 49 2.25 -2.95 6.82
CA GLY A 49 1.50 -2.33 7.92
C GLY A 49 0.74 -1.08 7.47
N LEU A 50 1.39 -0.20 6.71
CA LEU A 50 0.73 0.99 6.16
C LEU A 50 -0.36 0.64 5.16
N ILE A 51 -0.13 -0.31 4.25
CA ILE A 51 -1.14 -0.77 3.29
C ILE A 51 -2.41 -1.20 4.03
N THR A 52 -2.29 -2.08 5.02
CA THR A 52 -3.47 -2.58 5.75
C THR A 52 -4.15 -1.48 6.58
N THR A 53 -3.38 -0.56 7.16
CA THR A 53 -3.95 0.57 7.90
C THR A 53 -4.77 1.49 6.99
N ILE A 54 -4.26 1.73 5.78
CA ILE A 54 -4.93 2.53 4.76
C ILE A 54 -6.17 1.78 4.25
N ASP A 55 -6.05 0.51 3.90
CA ASP A 55 -7.16 -0.39 3.52
C ASP A 55 -8.30 -0.35 4.54
N ASP A 56 -8.00 -0.58 5.83
CA ASP A 56 -8.98 -0.48 6.93
C ASP A 56 -9.63 0.91 7.01
N THR A 57 -8.89 1.96 6.68
CA THR A 57 -9.41 3.33 6.68
C THR A 57 -10.41 3.55 5.57
N TYR A 58 -10.16 3.04 4.35
CA TYR A 58 -11.10 3.14 3.22
C TYR A 58 -12.33 2.24 3.39
N ASP A 59 -12.15 1.04 3.93
CA ASP A 59 -13.22 0.03 3.99
C ASP A 59 -14.14 0.18 5.20
N LEU A 60 -13.60 0.59 6.36
CA LEU A 60 -14.31 0.44 7.64
C LEU A 60 -14.54 1.76 8.41
N TYR A 61 -13.72 2.79 8.18
CA TYR A 61 -13.67 3.92 9.11
C TYR A 61 -13.92 5.30 8.49
N GLY A 62 -13.21 5.64 7.41
CA GLY A 62 -13.28 6.97 6.81
C GLY A 62 -14.62 7.24 6.14
N SER A 63 -15.17 8.44 6.35
CA SER A 63 -16.30 8.92 5.54
C SER A 63 -15.84 9.30 4.13
N MET A 64 -16.76 9.31 3.16
CA MET A 64 -16.41 9.63 1.77
C MET A 64 -15.69 10.97 1.60
N ASP A 65 -16.12 12.02 2.32
CA ASP A 65 -15.46 13.33 2.28
C ASP A 65 -14.04 13.27 2.82
N GLU A 66 -13.83 12.54 3.94
CA GLU A 66 -12.51 12.34 4.53
C GLU A 66 -11.58 11.54 3.60
N LEU A 67 -12.10 10.49 2.95
CA LEU A 67 -11.34 9.68 2.01
C LEU A 67 -10.89 10.49 0.80
N VAL A 68 -11.76 11.34 0.24
CA VAL A 68 -11.39 12.25 -0.86
C VAL A 68 -10.25 13.19 -0.46
N LEU A 69 -10.32 13.78 0.75
CA LEU A 69 -9.27 14.67 1.24
C LEU A 69 -7.96 13.92 1.51
N PHE A 70 -8.03 12.70 2.05
CA PHE A 70 -6.87 11.84 2.25
C PHE A 70 -6.21 11.49 0.91
N THR A 71 -6.98 11.04 -0.09
CA THR A 71 -6.44 10.73 -1.42
C THR A 71 -5.81 11.95 -2.08
N ASP A 72 -6.43 13.13 -1.99
CA ASP A 72 -5.87 14.38 -2.55
C ASP A 72 -4.53 14.75 -1.90
N ALA A 73 -4.43 14.64 -0.57
CA ALA A 73 -3.18 14.88 0.15
C ALA A 73 -2.06 13.92 -0.28
N VAL A 74 -2.38 12.62 -0.46
CA VAL A 74 -1.41 11.63 -0.97
C VAL A 74 -1.01 11.92 -2.42
N ASN A 75 -1.96 12.28 -3.29
CA ASN A 75 -1.69 12.60 -4.69
C ASN A 75 -0.75 13.82 -4.84
N ARG A 76 -0.94 14.85 -4.01
CA ARG A 76 -0.07 16.04 -3.98
C ARG A 76 1.21 15.83 -3.19
N TRP A 77 1.24 14.79 -2.35
CA TRP A 77 2.27 14.58 -1.34
C TRP A 77 2.40 15.75 -0.35
N GLU A 78 1.26 16.35 0.04
CA GLU A 78 1.18 17.55 0.86
C GLU A 78 0.22 17.35 2.05
N LEU A 79 0.76 17.37 3.28
CA LEU A 79 -0.02 17.11 4.51
C LEU A 79 -1.13 18.17 4.75
N ASN A 80 -0.89 19.41 4.34
CA ASN A 80 -1.77 20.55 4.63
C ASN A 80 -2.61 21.00 3.42
N ALA A 81 -2.58 20.26 2.30
CA ALA A 81 -3.37 20.63 1.12
C ALA A 81 -4.89 20.70 1.43
N PRO A 82 -5.46 19.80 2.27
CA PRO A 82 -6.85 19.89 2.66
C PRO A 82 -7.00 20.71 3.95
N GLN A 83 -7.61 21.91 3.84
CA GLN A 83 -8.09 22.63 5.03
C GLN A 83 -9.21 21.78 5.66
N ASN A 84 -9.00 21.28 6.88
CA ASN A 84 -9.93 20.45 7.70
C ASN A 84 -9.72 18.92 7.70
N LEU A 85 -8.52 18.41 7.43
CA LEU A 85 -8.25 16.98 7.64
C LEU A 85 -8.40 16.59 9.13
N PRO A 86 -9.14 15.51 9.47
CA PRO A 86 -9.15 14.95 10.82
C PRO A 86 -7.75 14.56 11.31
N GLU A 87 -7.54 14.65 12.63
CA GLU A 87 -6.21 14.43 13.22
C GLU A 87 -5.66 13.03 12.98
N TYR A 88 -6.52 12.00 13.06
CA TYR A 88 -6.10 10.61 12.83
C TYR A 88 -5.60 10.39 11.38
N LEU A 89 -6.23 11.04 10.40
CA LEU A 89 -5.76 11.00 9.01
C LEU A 89 -4.44 11.75 8.83
N LYS A 90 -4.22 12.85 9.54
CA LYS A 90 -2.92 13.54 9.49
C LYS A 90 -1.81 12.65 10.04
N VAL A 91 -2.08 11.91 11.11
CA VAL A 91 -1.13 10.93 11.65
C VAL A 91 -0.85 9.84 10.63
N LEU A 92 -1.87 9.29 9.98
CA LEU A 92 -1.69 8.26 8.95
C LEU A 92 -0.90 8.77 7.73
N ILE A 93 -1.22 9.97 7.21
CA ILE A 93 -0.47 10.59 6.11
C ILE A 93 0.98 10.85 6.52
N SER A 94 1.20 11.39 7.73
CA SER A 94 2.55 11.68 8.24
C SER A 94 3.36 10.40 8.37
N ALA A 95 2.75 9.31 8.85
CA ALA A 95 3.37 8.00 8.94
C ALA A 95 3.75 7.44 7.57
N LEU A 96 2.86 7.56 6.58
CA LEU A 96 3.13 7.18 5.19
C LEU A 96 4.30 7.98 4.62
N PHE A 97 4.24 9.31 4.73
CA PHE A 97 5.24 10.20 4.14
C PHE A 97 6.61 9.99 4.75
N LYS A 98 6.69 9.94 6.08
CA LYS A 98 7.92 9.66 6.81
C LYS A 98 8.52 8.31 6.43
N THR A 99 7.69 7.26 6.30
CA THR A 99 8.16 5.93 5.94
C THR A 99 8.71 5.88 4.52
N VAL A 100 8.02 6.49 3.56
CA VAL A 100 8.52 6.58 2.18
C VAL A 100 9.81 7.38 2.12
N GLU A 101 9.90 8.49 2.85
CA GLU A 101 11.11 9.29 2.93
C GLU A 101 12.27 8.53 3.57
N GLU A 102 12.05 7.81 4.67
CA GLU A 102 13.05 6.93 5.30
C GLU A 102 13.60 5.90 4.29
N ILE A 103 12.71 5.22 3.55
CA ILE A 103 13.08 4.20 2.57
C ILE A 103 13.85 4.83 1.40
N SER A 104 13.38 5.96 0.86
CA SER A 104 14.07 6.65 -0.22
C SER A 104 15.47 7.10 0.19
N HIS A 105 15.64 7.64 1.39
CA HIS A 105 16.95 8.02 1.91
C HIS A 105 17.87 6.82 2.12
N GLU A 106 17.35 5.71 2.62
CA GLU A 106 18.12 4.47 2.78
C GLU A 106 18.67 3.99 1.43
N ILE A 107 17.82 3.91 0.41
CA ILE A 107 18.21 3.45 -0.92
C ILE A 107 19.14 4.45 -1.61
N LEU A 108 18.90 5.75 -1.48
CA LEU A 108 19.80 6.79 -1.99
C LEU A 108 21.20 6.65 -1.39
N ASN A 109 21.30 6.46 -0.07
CA ASN A 109 22.59 6.30 0.61
C ASN A 109 23.32 5.01 0.20
N LYS A 110 22.58 3.92 -0.04
CA LYS A 110 23.17 2.62 -0.39
C LYS A 110 23.51 2.49 -1.87
N LYS A 111 22.69 3.05 -2.76
CA LYS A 111 22.72 2.79 -4.21
C LYS A 111 22.92 4.05 -5.05
N GLY A 112 22.87 5.23 -4.46
CA GLY A 112 23.06 6.51 -5.16
C GLY A 112 21.89 6.93 -6.05
N VAL A 113 20.73 6.29 -5.92
CA VAL A 113 19.53 6.55 -6.73
C VAL A 113 18.39 7.06 -5.87
N ASP A 114 17.81 8.20 -6.25
CA ASP A 114 16.58 8.70 -5.65
C ASP A 114 15.37 7.96 -6.25
N ILE A 115 14.66 7.23 -5.41
CA ILE A 115 13.51 6.41 -5.78
C ILE A 115 12.17 7.03 -5.37
N SER A 116 12.18 8.23 -4.80
CA SER A 116 11.02 8.83 -4.14
C SER A 116 9.84 9.01 -5.08
N SER A 117 10.07 9.41 -6.33
CA SER A 117 9.03 9.57 -7.34
C SER A 117 8.28 8.26 -7.64
N TYR A 118 9.00 7.15 -7.75
CA TYR A 118 8.43 5.82 -8.00
C TYR A 118 7.57 5.34 -6.82
N LEU A 119 8.07 5.51 -5.59
CA LEU A 119 7.32 5.12 -4.40
C LEU A 119 6.04 5.97 -4.25
N LYS A 120 6.16 7.29 -4.40
CA LYS A 120 5.02 8.22 -4.32
C LYS A 120 3.93 7.86 -5.33
N LYS A 121 4.31 7.57 -6.58
CA LYS A 121 3.38 7.12 -7.62
C LYS A 121 2.65 5.84 -7.21
N GLY A 122 3.36 4.83 -6.74
CA GLY A 122 2.76 3.56 -6.32
C GLY A 122 1.72 3.73 -5.20
N TRP A 123 2.01 4.59 -4.22
CA TRP A 123 1.08 4.89 -3.13
C TRP A 123 -0.11 5.73 -3.58
N ALA A 124 0.10 6.70 -4.47
CA ALA A 124 -0.97 7.49 -5.06
C ALA A 124 -1.93 6.61 -5.86
N ASP A 125 -1.42 5.75 -6.74
CA ASP A 125 -2.23 4.82 -7.53
C ASP A 125 -3.03 3.87 -6.63
N LEU A 126 -2.41 3.34 -5.57
CA LEU A 126 -3.11 2.52 -4.58
C LEU A 126 -4.28 3.28 -3.91
N CYS A 127 -4.03 4.49 -3.39
CA CYS A 127 -5.06 5.29 -2.74
C CYS A 127 -6.20 5.68 -3.70
N ASN A 128 -5.87 6.00 -4.96
CA ASN A 128 -6.90 6.28 -5.97
C ASN A 128 -7.75 5.03 -6.27
N SER A 129 -7.14 3.84 -6.30
CA SER A 129 -7.87 2.59 -6.52
C SER A 129 -8.81 2.25 -5.36
N PHE A 130 -8.39 2.46 -4.11
CA PHE A 130 -9.26 2.33 -2.93
C PHE A 130 -10.39 3.35 -2.95
N LEU A 131 -10.11 4.61 -3.31
CA LEU A 131 -11.16 5.63 -3.41
C LEU A 131 -12.21 5.27 -4.45
N LEU A 132 -11.82 4.66 -5.57
CA LEU A 132 -12.76 4.23 -6.59
C LEU A 132 -13.70 3.13 -6.07
N GLU A 133 -13.15 2.14 -5.36
CA GLU A 133 -13.95 1.07 -4.73
C GLU A 133 -14.91 1.62 -3.68
N ALA A 134 -14.43 2.53 -2.82
CA ALA A 134 -15.30 3.21 -1.85
C ALA A 134 -16.43 3.98 -2.54
N LYS A 135 -16.15 4.67 -3.65
CA LYS A 135 -17.18 5.38 -4.44
C LYS A 135 -18.22 4.41 -5.01
N TRP A 136 -17.80 3.26 -5.52
CA TRP A 136 -18.73 2.23 -5.99
C TRP A 136 -19.63 1.74 -4.85
N TYR A 137 -19.04 1.41 -3.70
CA TYR A 137 -19.77 0.96 -2.52
C TYR A 137 -20.81 1.98 -2.05
N HIS A 138 -20.41 3.23 -1.84
CA HIS A 138 -21.29 4.28 -1.32
C HIS A 138 -22.38 4.73 -2.30
N SER A 139 -22.13 4.64 -3.61
CA SER A 139 -23.15 4.96 -4.62
C SER A 139 -24.09 3.80 -4.93
N GLY A 140 -23.84 2.60 -4.37
CA GLY A 140 -24.56 1.38 -4.72
C GLY A 140 -24.31 0.93 -6.15
N TYR A 141 -23.22 1.38 -6.78
CA TYR A 141 -22.86 1.00 -8.14
C TYR A 141 -22.15 -0.36 -8.12
N THR A 142 -22.66 -1.29 -8.93
CA THR A 142 -22.03 -2.60 -9.15
C THR A 142 -21.20 -2.53 -10.43
N PRO A 143 -19.86 -2.56 -10.35
CA PRO A 143 -19.01 -2.56 -11.53
C PRO A 143 -19.17 -3.87 -12.32
N THR A 144 -18.93 -3.81 -13.62
CA THR A 144 -18.71 -5.02 -14.41
C THR A 144 -17.44 -5.73 -13.96
N LEU A 145 -17.28 -7.01 -14.31
CA LEU A 145 -16.07 -7.76 -14.00
C LEU A 145 -14.82 -7.07 -14.59
N GLU A 146 -14.92 -6.50 -15.79
CA GLU A 146 -13.82 -5.79 -16.43
C GLU A 146 -13.45 -4.50 -15.70
N GLU A 147 -14.45 -3.68 -15.32
CA GLU A 147 -14.21 -2.46 -14.53
C GLU A 147 -13.58 -2.78 -13.18
N TYR A 148 -14.14 -3.78 -12.48
CA TYR A 148 -13.59 -4.29 -11.23
C TYR A 148 -12.14 -4.74 -11.42
N LEU A 149 -11.87 -5.67 -12.33
CA LEU A 149 -10.53 -6.23 -12.51
C LEU A 149 -9.51 -5.20 -12.99
N ASN A 150 -9.92 -4.12 -13.66
CA ASN A 150 -9.03 -3.03 -14.07
C ASN A 150 -8.62 -2.12 -12.91
N ASN A 151 -9.39 -2.08 -11.82
CA ASN A 151 -9.03 -1.41 -10.57
C ASN A 151 -8.37 -2.36 -9.56
N ALA A 152 -8.93 -3.56 -9.44
CA ALA A 152 -8.70 -4.48 -8.34
C ALA A 152 -7.29 -5.08 -8.29
N TRP A 153 -6.60 -5.13 -9.43
CA TRP A 153 -5.19 -5.52 -9.50
C TRP A 153 -4.25 -4.45 -8.92
N ILE A 154 -4.72 -3.19 -8.80
CA ILE A 154 -4.00 -2.13 -8.09
C ILE A 154 -4.38 -2.14 -6.61
N SER A 155 -5.68 -2.22 -6.29
CA SER A 155 -6.17 -2.16 -4.91
C SER A 155 -5.72 -3.34 -4.05
N ILE A 156 -5.38 -4.49 -4.65
CA ILE A 156 -4.72 -5.59 -3.93
C ILE A 156 -3.29 -5.26 -3.45
N SER A 157 -2.79 -4.05 -3.71
CA SER A 157 -1.51 -3.48 -3.26
C SER A 157 -0.22 -4.12 -3.80
N ASN A 158 -0.33 -5.25 -4.50
CA ASN A 158 0.81 -5.96 -5.05
C ASN A 158 1.72 -5.08 -5.95
N PRO A 159 1.21 -4.15 -6.79
CA PRO A 159 2.08 -3.27 -7.57
C PRO A 159 3.00 -2.40 -6.70
N VAL A 160 2.49 -1.75 -5.65
CA VAL A 160 3.32 -0.92 -4.77
C VAL A 160 4.33 -1.79 -3.99
N ILE A 161 3.93 -2.99 -3.55
CA ILE A 161 4.81 -3.94 -2.89
C ILE A 161 5.97 -4.35 -3.82
N LEU A 162 5.69 -4.62 -5.09
CA LEU A 162 6.71 -5.00 -6.07
C LEU A 162 7.66 -3.85 -6.41
N ILE A 163 7.17 -2.60 -6.44
CA ILE A 163 8.04 -1.42 -6.59
C ILE A 163 9.04 -1.33 -5.42
N HIS A 164 8.57 -1.43 -4.17
CA HIS A 164 9.46 -1.44 -3.00
C HIS A 164 10.45 -2.61 -3.07
N THR A 165 9.95 -3.80 -3.42
CA THR A 165 10.76 -5.02 -3.53
C THR A 165 11.88 -4.87 -4.55
N TYR A 166 11.60 -4.32 -5.73
CA TYR A 166 12.60 -4.08 -6.76
C TYR A 166 13.76 -3.25 -6.21
N PHE A 167 13.47 -2.10 -5.60
CA PHE A 167 14.52 -1.20 -5.12
C PHE A 167 15.31 -1.75 -3.93
N TYR A 168 14.73 -2.62 -3.12
CA TYR A 168 15.49 -3.31 -2.08
C TYR A 168 16.40 -4.39 -2.66
N VAL A 169 15.88 -5.23 -3.55
CA VAL A 169 16.53 -6.48 -3.98
C VAL A 169 17.54 -6.28 -5.11
N ILE A 170 17.27 -5.38 -6.06
CA ILE A 170 18.12 -5.20 -7.24
C ILE A 170 19.33 -4.34 -6.89
N GLU A 171 20.54 -4.91 -6.97
CA GLU A 171 21.78 -4.22 -6.60
C GLU A 171 22.12 -3.07 -7.56
N GLU A 172 22.01 -3.30 -8.87
CA GLU A 172 22.28 -2.31 -9.92
C GLU A 172 20.97 -1.83 -10.57
N ILE A 173 20.58 -0.59 -10.27
CA ILE A 173 19.41 0.07 -10.86
C ILE A 173 19.87 0.74 -12.17
N SER A 174 19.99 -0.04 -13.26
CA SER A 174 20.78 0.41 -14.43
C SER A 174 20.05 0.48 -15.78
N THR A 175 18.78 0.08 -15.89
CA THR A 175 18.06 0.19 -17.18
C THR A 175 16.82 1.07 -17.10
N ASP A 176 16.76 2.09 -17.96
CA ASP A 176 15.60 2.96 -18.16
C ASP A 176 14.33 2.14 -18.44
N GLU A 177 14.47 1.00 -19.12
CA GLU A 177 13.40 0.06 -19.43
C GLU A 177 12.80 -0.62 -18.20
N ALA A 178 13.63 -0.99 -17.21
CA ALA A 178 13.13 -1.58 -15.98
C ALA A 178 12.38 -0.54 -15.14
N LEU A 179 12.91 0.68 -15.07
CA LEU A 179 12.28 1.80 -14.37
C LEU A 179 10.97 2.23 -15.03
N ASP A 180 10.92 2.31 -16.37
CA ASP A 180 9.70 2.55 -17.13
C ASP A 180 8.67 1.44 -16.88
N GLY A 181 9.12 0.17 -16.83
CA GLY A 181 8.29 -0.98 -16.49
C GLY A 181 7.69 -0.91 -15.09
N LEU A 182 8.35 -0.27 -14.11
CA LEU A 182 7.79 -0.04 -12.77
C LEU A 182 6.71 1.06 -12.80
N VAL A 183 6.97 2.15 -13.54
CA VAL A 183 6.06 3.30 -13.63
C VAL A 183 4.78 2.92 -14.37
N ASN A 184 4.91 2.21 -15.49
CA ASN A 184 3.80 1.83 -16.36
C ASN A 184 3.17 0.49 -15.98
N TYR A 185 3.66 -0.16 -14.92
CA TYR A 185 3.22 -1.48 -14.47
C TYR A 185 3.25 -2.50 -15.61
N ASN A 186 4.45 -2.98 -15.93
CA ASN A 186 4.64 -3.98 -16.96
C ASN A 186 3.77 -5.23 -16.74
N GLY A 187 3.73 -6.11 -17.76
CA GLY A 187 2.91 -7.31 -17.73
C GLY A 187 3.17 -8.20 -16.49
N ILE A 188 4.40 -8.28 -16.00
CA ILE A 188 4.72 -9.10 -14.81
C ILE A 188 4.01 -8.54 -13.57
N ILE A 189 4.10 -7.23 -13.35
CA ILE A 189 3.42 -6.58 -12.22
C ILE A 189 1.91 -6.74 -12.36
N ARG A 190 1.34 -6.46 -13.53
CA ARG A 190 -0.11 -6.55 -13.73
C ARG A 190 -0.64 -7.97 -13.54
N TRP A 191 -0.04 -8.97 -14.22
CA TRP A 191 -0.56 -10.34 -14.18
C TRP A 191 -0.36 -11.01 -12.83
N SER A 192 0.79 -10.79 -12.16
CA SER A 192 0.98 -11.30 -10.79
C SER A 192 -0.05 -10.71 -9.82
N SER A 193 -0.37 -9.42 -9.97
CA SER A 193 -1.38 -8.76 -9.14
C SER A 193 -2.79 -9.28 -9.40
N ILE A 194 -3.15 -9.56 -10.66
CA ILE A 194 -4.43 -10.20 -11.00
C ILE A 194 -4.54 -11.58 -10.34
N ILE A 195 -3.48 -12.40 -10.39
CA ILE A 195 -3.47 -13.73 -9.75
C ILE A 195 -3.72 -13.61 -8.24
N ILE A 196 -3.01 -12.69 -7.57
CA ILE A 196 -3.16 -12.46 -6.13
C ILE A 196 -4.58 -11.97 -5.82
N ARG A 197 -5.12 -11.02 -6.58
CA ARG A 197 -6.49 -10.51 -6.41
C ARG A 197 -7.52 -11.64 -6.52
N LEU A 198 -7.47 -12.43 -7.59
CA LEU A 198 -8.42 -13.53 -7.80
C LEU A 198 -8.30 -14.60 -6.71
N THR A 199 -7.10 -14.88 -6.23
CA THR A 199 -6.88 -15.83 -5.13
C THR A 199 -7.44 -15.29 -3.81
N ASN A 200 -7.27 -14.00 -3.54
CA ASN A 200 -7.85 -13.33 -2.37
C ASN A 200 -9.38 -13.31 -2.43
N ASP A 201 -9.96 -12.97 -3.60
CA ASP A 201 -11.42 -12.99 -3.83
C ASP A 201 -12.01 -14.37 -3.58
N LEU A 202 -11.36 -15.42 -4.10
CA LEU A 202 -11.82 -16.78 -3.91
C LEU A 202 -11.81 -17.17 -2.43
N ALA A 203 -10.74 -16.83 -1.70
CA ALA A 203 -10.64 -17.12 -0.28
C ALA A 203 -11.74 -16.41 0.53
N GLY A 204 -11.95 -15.10 0.28
CA GLY A 204 -13.00 -14.33 0.94
C GLY A 204 -14.40 -14.86 0.63
N ALA A 205 -14.68 -15.23 -0.62
CA ALA A 205 -15.96 -15.82 -1.00
C ALA A 205 -16.23 -17.17 -0.32
N LEU A 206 -15.19 -17.99 -0.09
CA LEU A 206 -15.31 -19.26 0.62
C LEU A 206 -15.55 -19.05 2.12
N GLU A 207 -14.92 -18.07 2.73
CA GLU A 207 -15.12 -17.72 4.15
C GLU A 207 -16.55 -17.24 4.41
N VAL A 208 -17.07 -16.33 3.56
CA VAL A 208 -18.46 -15.87 3.65
C VAL A 208 -19.44 -17.03 3.46
N ARG A 209 -19.14 -17.99 2.58
CA ARG A 209 -19.97 -19.19 2.43
C ARG A 209 -19.92 -20.10 3.66
N ALA A 210 -18.76 -20.27 4.29
CA ALA A 210 -18.60 -21.11 5.47
C ALA A 210 -19.31 -20.54 6.71
N LEU A 211 -19.42 -19.22 6.83
CA LEU A 211 -20.13 -18.55 7.93
C LEU A 211 -21.66 -18.52 7.77
N ASN A 212 -22.17 -18.82 6.58
CA ASN A 212 -23.59 -18.86 6.25
C ASN A 212 -24.18 -20.28 6.20
N ILE A 213 -23.46 -21.27 6.78
CA ILE A 213 -23.90 -22.67 7.01
C ILE A 213 -23.89 -22.92 8.52
#